data_AF-A0A2V7HTQ8-F1
#
_entry.id   AF-A0A2V7HTQ8-F1
#
_cell.length_a   1.000
_cell.length_b   1.000
_cell.length_c   1.000
_cell.angle_alpha   90.00
_cell.angle_beta   90.00
_cell.angle_gamma   90.00
#
_symmetry.space_group_name_H-M   'P 1'
#
loop_
_entity.id
_entity.type
_entity.pdbx_description
1 polymer ?
#
loop_
_entity_poly.entity_id
_entity_poly.type
_entity_poly.pdbx_seq_one_letter_code
_entity_poly.pdbx_strand_id
1 'polypeptide(L)'
;AVVDKGVGSNQGHCIATDRDGDKAFIVWECRAPQPGARCEGDFQWTGGTGKYIGLRGKNSFNAGPVPKTTTGYSVWKGEWQLPD
;
A
#
# COMPACT_ATOMS: atom_id res chain seq x y z
N ALA A 1 4.34 22.29 -25.68
CA ALA A 1 4.02 20.90 -25.28
C ALA A 1 2.73 20.93 -24.46
N VAL A 2 1.79 20.04 -24.73
CA VAL A 2 0.59 19.87 -23.87
C VAL A 2 1.04 19.07 -22.66
N VAL A 3 0.97 19.66 -21.47
CA VAL A 3 1.19 18.92 -20.22
C VAL A 3 -0.18 18.39 -19.81
N ASP A 4 -0.36 17.07 -19.85
CA ASP A 4 -1.52 16.43 -19.24
C ASP A 4 -1.59 16.85 -17.78
N LYS A 5 -2.72 17.38 -17.30
CA LYS A 5 -2.92 17.75 -15.89
C LYS A 5 -3.64 16.62 -15.13
N GLY A 6 -3.61 15.41 -15.68
CA GLY A 6 -4.32 14.25 -15.15
C GLY A 6 -4.01 13.99 -13.68
N VAL A 7 -5.07 13.66 -12.94
CA VAL A 7 -5.01 13.14 -11.58
C VAL A 7 -5.06 11.62 -11.66
N GLY A 8 -4.10 10.94 -11.04
CA GLY A 8 -4.12 9.49 -10.90
C GLY A 8 -4.96 9.07 -9.70
N SER A 9 -5.78 8.03 -9.85
CA SER A 9 -6.49 7.37 -8.75
C SER A 9 -6.37 5.86 -8.93
N ASN A 10 -5.82 5.18 -7.94
CA ASN A 10 -5.59 3.74 -7.99
C ASN A 10 -6.09 3.08 -6.70
N GLN A 11 -6.50 1.83 -6.80
CA GLN A 11 -6.88 1.00 -5.66
C GLN A 11 -6.53 -0.46 -5.94
N GLY A 12 -6.38 -1.27 -4.91
CA GLY A 12 -6.06 -2.68 -5.10
C GLY A 12 -6.03 -3.52 -3.83
N HIS A 13 -5.67 -4.78 -4.03
CA HIS A 13 -5.49 -5.79 -3.00
C HIS A 13 -4.05 -6.29 -3.00
N CYS A 14 -3.47 -6.51 -1.81
CA CYS A 14 -2.15 -7.12 -1.66
C CYS A 14 -2.20 -8.27 -0.65
N ILE A 15 -1.33 -9.27 -0.88
CA ILE A 15 -1.13 -10.40 0.03
C ILE A 15 0.37 -10.48 0.32
N ALA A 16 0.75 -10.21 1.56
CA ALA A 16 2.10 -10.46 2.05
C ALA A 16 2.15 -11.87 2.61
N THR A 17 3.08 -12.70 2.14
CA THR A 17 3.35 -14.04 2.69
C THR A 17 4.70 -14.01 3.39
N ASP A 18 4.75 -14.46 4.63
CA ASP A 18 6.00 -14.54 5.38
C ASP A 18 6.69 -15.91 5.23
N ARG A 19 7.79 -16.09 5.96
CA ARG A 19 8.63 -17.31 5.91
C ARG A 19 7.87 -18.58 6.33
N ASP A 20 6.90 -18.46 7.24
CA ASP A 20 6.14 -19.60 7.76
C ASP A 20 4.95 -19.94 6.85
N GLY A 21 4.73 -19.16 5.79
CA GLY A 21 3.62 -19.30 4.86
C GLY A 21 2.36 -18.53 5.27
N ASP A 22 2.39 -17.92 6.47
CA ASP A 22 1.33 -17.09 7.01
C ASP A 22 1.16 -15.81 6.18
N LYS A 23 -0.09 -15.36 6.06
CA LYS A 23 -0.48 -14.28 5.14
C LYS A 23 -1.10 -13.11 5.87
N ALA A 24 -0.78 -11.90 5.43
CA ALA A 24 -1.50 -10.68 5.78
C ALA A 24 -2.14 -10.07 4.52
N PHE A 25 -3.39 -9.66 4.64
CA PHE A 25 -4.21 -9.16 3.53
C PHE A 25 -4.43 -7.66 3.65
N ILE A 26 -4.28 -6.95 2.53
CA ILE A 26 -4.37 -5.49 2.46
C ILE A 26 -5.36 -5.09 1.38
N VAL A 27 -6.18 -4.08 1.68
CA VAL A 27 -6.83 -3.22 0.68
C VAL A 27 -6.24 -1.83 0.75
N TRP A 28 -6.03 -1.19 -0.40
CA TRP A 28 -5.44 0.14 -0.45
C TRP A 28 -6.08 0.99 -1.54
N GLU A 29 -6.01 2.30 -1.35
CA GLU A 29 -6.35 3.31 -2.35
C GLU A 29 -5.35 4.46 -2.29
N CYS A 30 -5.11 5.15 -3.41
CA CYS A 30 -4.28 6.34 -3.44
C CYS A 30 -4.67 7.31 -4.54
N ARG A 31 -4.14 8.52 -4.40
CA ARG A 31 -4.22 9.57 -5.40
C ARG A 31 -2.83 10.10 -5.75
N ALA A 32 -2.66 10.49 -7.00
CA ALA A 32 -1.53 11.26 -7.50
C ALA A 32 -2.08 12.57 -8.09
N PRO A 33 -1.98 13.71 -7.39
CA PRO A 33 -2.73 14.93 -7.73
C PRO A 33 -2.26 15.63 -9.01
N GLN A 34 -1.12 15.23 -9.57
CA GLN A 34 -0.55 15.76 -10.80
C GLN A 34 0.42 14.73 -11.41
N PRO A 35 0.76 14.83 -12.70
CA PRO A 35 1.73 13.94 -13.31
C PRO A 35 3.07 13.98 -12.58
N GLY A 36 3.65 12.81 -12.37
CA GLY A 36 4.91 12.64 -11.65
C GLY A 36 4.80 12.76 -10.13
N ALA A 37 3.63 13.09 -9.57
CA ALA A 37 3.41 12.99 -8.14
C ALA A 37 3.43 11.52 -7.68
N ARG A 38 3.78 11.33 -6.42
CA ARG A 38 3.69 10.01 -5.76
C ARG A 38 2.22 9.64 -5.53
N CYS A 39 1.96 8.34 -5.48
CA CYS A 39 0.67 7.77 -5.12
C CYS A 39 0.60 7.72 -3.59
N GLU A 40 -0.17 8.63 -3.01
CA GLU A 40 -0.35 8.77 -1.57
C GLU A 40 -1.77 8.39 -1.18
N GLY A 41 -1.90 7.62 -0.10
CA GLY A 41 -3.20 7.20 0.41
C GLY A 41 -3.11 6.26 1.59
N ASP A 42 -4.21 5.59 1.86
CA ASP A 42 -4.39 4.74 3.03
C ASP A 42 -4.50 3.27 2.65
N PHE A 43 -4.16 2.40 3.61
CA PHE A 43 -4.41 0.98 3.48
C PHE A 43 -4.92 0.37 4.78
N GLN A 44 -5.74 -0.67 4.63
CA GLN A 44 -6.35 -1.39 5.73
C GLN A 44 -5.97 -2.86 5.69
N TRP A 45 -5.71 -3.41 6.88
CA TRP A 45 -5.62 -4.84 7.08
C TRP A 45 -7.02 -5.43 7.00
N THR A 46 -7.25 -6.38 6.10
CA THR A 46 -8.55 -7.07 5.97
C THR A 46 -8.56 -8.44 6.63
N GLY A 47 -7.40 -8.87 7.15
CA GLY A 47 -7.24 -10.10 7.89
C GLY A 47 -5.89 -10.77 7.60
N GLY A 48 -5.79 -12.03 8.00
CA GLY A 48 -4.62 -12.84 7.76
C GLY A 48 -4.84 -14.31 8.13
N THR A 49 -3.81 -15.12 7.95
CA THR A 49 -3.77 -16.52 8.37
C THR A 49 -2.76 -16.71 9.50
N GLY A 50 -2.86 -17.84 10.22
CA GLY A 50 -1.94 -18.19 11.31
C GLY A 50 -1.80 -17.05 12.31
N LYS A 51 -0.57 -16.57 12.53
CA LYS A 51 -0.29 -15.51 13.52
C LYS A 51 -0.87 -14.13 13.16
N TYR A 52 -1.36 -13.91 11.93
CA TYR A 52 -2.00 -12.65 11.52
C TYR A 52 -3.53 -12.68 11.62
N ILE A 53 -4.15 -13.75 12.11
CA ILE A 53 -5.61 -13.80 12.33
C ILE A 53 -6.01 -12.71 13.32
N GLY A 54 -6.83 -11.74 12.91
CA GLY A 54 -7.22 -10.60 13.78
C GLY A 54 -6.29 -9.39 13.72
N LEU A 55 -5.30 -9.39 12.82
CA LEU A 55 -4.46 -8.23 12.51
C LEU A 55 -5.32 -7.00 12.21
N ARG A 56 -5.03 -5.89 12.89
CA ARG A 56 -5.72 -4.61 12.73
C ARG A 56 -4.74 -3.44 12.82
N GLY A 57 -5.13 -2.29 12.30
CA GLY A 57 -4.27 -1.10 12.32
C GLY A 57 -4.79 0.02 11.42
N LYS A 58 -4.24 1.22 11.63
CA LYS A 58 -4.46 2.38 10.77
C LYS A 58 -3.16 2.69 10.07
N ASN A 59 -3.20 2.72 8.74
CA ASN A 59 -1.98 2.84 7.95
C ASN A 59 -2.16 3.77 6.76
N SER A 60 -1.09 4.49 6.44
CA SER A 60 -0.92 5.25 5.22
C SER A 60 0.34 4.81 4.49
N PHE A 61 0.39 5.11 3.20
CA PHE A 61 1.54 4.83 2.37
C PHE A 61 1.82 5.94 1.38
N ASN A 62 3.07 6.02 0.97
CA ASN A 62 3.51 6.91 -0.09
C ASN A 62 4.37 6.13 -1.10
N ALA A 63 3.77 5.82 -2.26
CA ALA A 63 4.36 4.99 -3.31
C ALA A 63 4.95 5.80 -4.46
N GLY A 64 6.09 5.36 -4.97
CA GLY A 64 6.75 6.00 -6.12
C GLY A 64 7.72 5.06 -6.82
N PRO A 65 8.20 5.44 -8.02
CA PRO A 65 9.17 4.65 -8.76
C PRO A 65 10.54 4.68 -8.09
N VAL A 66 11.32 3.61 -8.26
CA VAL A 66 12.77 3.64 -8.05
C VAL A 66 13.41 4.27 -9.28
N PRO A 67 14.22 5.35 -9.16
CA PRO A 67 14.77 6.06 -10.30
C PRO A 67 15.52 5.15 -11.28
N LYS A 68 15.29 5.33 -12.58
CA LYS A 68 15.93 4.57 -13.68
C LYS A 68 15.61 3.07 -13.69
N THR A 69 14.50 2.65 -13.07
CA THR A 69 14.03 1.27 -13.10
C THR A 69 12.54 1.21 -13.46
N THR A 70 12.02 0.01 -13.72
CA THR A 70 10.57 -0.26 -13.87
C THR A 70 9.91 -0.64 -12.54
N THR A 71 10.64 -0.59 -11.42
CA THR A 71 10.14 -0.99 -10.12
C THR A 71 9.68 0.22 -9.32
N GLY A 72 8.80 -0.04 -8.34
CA GLY A 72 8.34 0.95 -7.37
C GLY A 72 8.59 0.48 -5.96
N TYR A 73 8.54 1.41 -5.02
CA TYR A 73 8.53 1.14 -3.59
C TYR A 73 7.45 1.99 -2.93
N SER A 74 7.00 1.56 -1.76
CA SER A 74 6.12 2.36 -0.90
C SER A 74 6.74 2.47 0.48
N VAL A 75 6.63 3.66 1.06
CA VAL A 75 6.98 3.91 2.46
C VAL A 75 5.69 3.87 3.26
N TRP A 76 5.60 2.97 4.23
CA TRP A 76 4.41 2.80 5.06
C TRP A 76 4.59 3.52 6.38
N LYS A 77 3.50 4.08 6.89
CA LYS A 77 3.39 4.67 8.24
C LYS A 77 2.10 4.16 8.87
N GLY A 78 2.13 3.84 10.15
CA GLY A 78 0.94 3.38 10.84
C GLY A 78 1.24 2.66 12.13
N GLU A 79 0.16 2.31 12.81
CA GLU A 79 0.15 1.45 13.97
C GLU A 79 -0.56 0.15 13.60
N TRP A 80 -0.01 -0.98 14.06
CA TRP A 80 -0.62 -2.28 13.89
C TRP A 80 -0.56 -3.07 15.19
N GLN A 81 -1.53 -3.94 15.34
CA GLN A 81 -1.65 -4.85 16.47
C GLN A 81 -2.02 -6.24 15.96
N LEU A 82 -1.31 -7.25 16.47
CA LEU A 82 -1.69 -8.66 16.35
C LEU A 82 -2.77 -9.00 17.38
N PRO A 83 -3.58 -10.04 17.14
CA PRO A 83 -4.44 -10.60 18.19
C PRO A 83 -3.67 -10.84 19.50
N ASP A 84 -4.35 -10.69 20.62
CA ASP A 84 -3.82 -11.01 21.95
C ASP A 84 -3.51 -12.52 22.10
#